data_AF-A0AAW0DXC1-F1
#
_entry.id   AF-A0AAW0DXC1-F1
#
_cell.length_a   1.000
_cell.length_b   1.000
_cell.length_c   1.000
_cell.angle_alpha   90.00
_cell.angle_beta   90.00
_cell.angle_gamma   90.00
#
_symmetry.space_group_name_H-M   'P 1'
#
loop_
_entity.id
_entity.type
_entity.pdbx_description
1 polymer ?
#
loop_
_entity_poly.entity_id
_entity_poly.type
_entity_poly.pdbx_seq_one_letter_code
_entity_poly.pdbx_strand_id
1 'polypeptide(L)'
;MWWHADNASYGWLLQGLATSPTIAGPYEFADAFSPLGNWSQDFGMFTDRKDGETYSLYSNGDSQLARDNFITKMNKEKNNLTEVVYIFPDFDLEAPTIIQTDKSYYTLMSHKTGYRPNNVVAFRADNLSGPWSQPFTVAPLGTRTFNSQSGFTLRIDGTEKTTYLYLGDQWDMNSLWESRYIWLPMDIDDEKGELSLVWNDVYDLDMKTGEWKTVEGKTYLGKDATTNGSAFKQEANFASERTIIAGIYGNDSTVTFEGIEGSGKPQWVSFYYQNTDDMGFGDQPGGSPDRIGGKWALRRISSVVVNGKTEELETLYQRDTNKGIILSTPLLLNLGEGKSNTITIGGLYNSIDYRGADIDRIVVYPPEDY
;
A
#
# COMPACT_ATOMS: atom_id res chain seq x y z
N MET A 1 8.56 22.43 6.13
CA MET A 1 7.83 21.18 6.38
C MET A 1 6.43 21.54 6.81
N TRP A 2 5.44 20.87 6.24
CA TRP A 2 4.04 20.96 6.66
C TRP A 2 3.53 19.57 7.01
N TRP A 3 2.56 19.48 7.91
CA TRP A 3 1.93 18.21 8.32
C TRP A 3 0.52 18.47 8.85
N HIS A 4 -0.27 17.40 8.98
CA HIS A 4 -1.50 17.41 9.77
C HIS A 4 -1.16 17.48 11.26
N ALA A 5 -1.54 18.56 11.93
CA ALA A 5 -1.29 18.79 13.35
C ALA A 5 -2.57 18.56 14.16
N ASP A 6 -2.52 17.61 15.09
CA ASP A 6 -3.70 17.23 15.87
C ASP A 6 -3.41 16.78 17.30
N ASN A 7 -4.48 16.60 18.08
CA ASN A 7 -4.46 15.86 19.32
C ASN A 7 -4.83 14.39 19.10
N ALA A 8 -4.67 13.57 20.13
CA ALA A 8 -4.90 12.12 20.04
C ALA A 8 -6.36 11.73 19.69
N SER A 9 -7.31 12.65 19.82
CA SER A 9 -8.73 12.44 19.48
C SER A 9 -9.11 12.95 18.09
N TYR A 10 -8.15 13.45 17.30
CA TYR A 10 -8.40 14.07 15.98
C TYR A 10 -9.41 15.24 16.04
N GLY A 11 -9.27 16.10 17.05
CA GLY A 11 -10.22 17.18 17.35
C GLY A 11 -9.71 18.60 17.07
N TRP A 12 -8.41 18.78 16.82
CA TRP A 12 -7.85 20.09 16.49
C TRP A 12 -7.94 20.40 15.00
N LEU A 13 -7.66 19.40 14.14
CA LEU A 13 -7.79 19.50 12.69
C LEU A 13 -7.04 20.71 12.10
N LEU A 14 -5.73 20.82 12.39
CA LEU A 14 -4.88 21.95 12.01
C LEU A 14 -3.82 21.54 10.98
N GLN A 15 -3.23 22.53 10.30
CA GLN A 15 -1.99 22.38 9.53
C GLN A 15 -0.82 22.91 10.34
N GLY A 16 0.17 22.07 10.60
CA GLY A 16 1.41 22.44 11.25
C GLY A 16 2.46 22.91 10.25
N LEU A 17 3.31 23.85 10.68
CA LEU A 17 4.40 24.43 9.91
C LEU A 17 5.70 24.44 10.73
N ALA A 18 6.78 24.04 10.07
CA ALA A 18 8.15 24.13 10.60
C ALA A 18 9.14 24.47 9.49
N THR A 19 10.22 25.15 9.83
CA THR A 19 11.22 25.62 8.85
C THR A 19 12.62 25.17 9.24
N SER A 20 13.49 24.97 8.25
CA SER A 20 14.91 24.69 8.46
C SER A 20 15.71 25.27 7.31
N PRO A 21 16.94 25.77 7.55
CA PRO A 21 17.85 26.13 6.46
C PRO A 21 18.42 24.90 5.72
N THR A 22 18.24 23.67 6.22
CA THR A 22 18.71 22.45 5.54
C THR A 22 17.61 21.41 5.40
N ILE A 23 17.69 20.57 4.35
CA ILE A 23 16.67 19.55 4.08
C ILE A 23 16.55 18.50 5.20
N ALA A 24 17.68 18.15 5.84
CA ALA A 24 17.77 17.17 6.91
C ALA A 24 17.42 17.74 8.30
N GLY A 25 17.20 19.04 8.40
CA GLY A 25 16.86 19.69 9.66
C GLY A 25 18.08 20.05 10.54
N PRO A 26 17.88 20.20 11.87
CA PRO A 26 16.58 20.12 12.54
C PRO A 26 15.61 21.19 12.03
N TYR A 27 14.31 20.89 12.05
CA TYR A 27 13.26 21.85 11.74
C TYR A 27 12.80 22.54 13.02
N GLU A 28 12.60 23.85 12.96
CA GLU A 28 12.05 24.67 14.02
C GLU A 28 10.55 24.86 13.79
N PHE A 29 9.74 24.49 14.78
CA PHE A 29 8.30 24.73 14.77
C PHE A 29 8.02 26.22 14.62
N ALA A 30 7.12 26.54 13.68
CA ALA A 30 6.72 27.91 13.41
C ALA A 30 5.29 28.18 13.89
N ASP A 31 4.31 27.37 13.46
CA ASP A 31 2.90 27.58 13.80
C ASP A 31 2.05 26.31 13.57
N ALA A 32 0.82 26.31 14.08
CA ALA A 32 -0.23 25.36 13.73
C ALA A 32 -1.60 26.07 13.67
N PHE A 33 -2.26 26.05 12.51
CA PHE A 33 -3.46 26.86 12.29
C PHE A 33 -4.50 26.21 11.38
N SER A 34 -5.72 26.75 11.44
CA SER A 34 -6.85 26.36 10.60
C SER A 34 -6.74 27.00 9.20
N PRO A 35 -6.72 26.21 8.11
CA PRO A 35 -6.55 26.74 6.75
C PRO A 35 -7.73 27.63 6.32
N LEU A 36 -7.52 28.95 6.24
CA LEU A 36 -8.56 29.92 5.84
C LEU A 36 -9.86 29.82 6.67
N GLY A 37 -9.74 29.43 7.94
CA GLY A 37 -10.88 29.21 8.83
C GLY A 37 -11.61 27.87 8.66
N ASN A 38 -11.15 27.00 7.75
CA ASN A 38 -11.61 25.61 7.61
C ASN A 38 -10.83 24.65 8.52
N TRP A 39 -11.27 23.39 8.54
CA TRP A 39 -10.56 22.29 9.19
C TRP A 39 -9.58 21.62 8.23
N SER A 40 -8.55 20.96 8.77
CA SER A 40 -7.62 20.13 8.00
C SER A 40 -7.36 18.84 8.74
N GLN A 41 -7.63 17.70 8.11
CA GLN A 41 -7.17 16.40 8.58
C GLN A 41 -6.00 15.96 7.69
N ASP A 42 -6.13 14.82 7.01
CA ASP A 42 -5.16 14.30 6.07
C ASP A 42 -4.72 15.37 5.08
N PHE A 43 -3.41 15.43 4.88
CA PHE A 43 -2.73 16.55 4.28
C PHE A 43 -1.71 16.07 3.24
N GLY A 44 -1.65 16.78 2.13
CA GLY A 44 -0.63 16.65 1.11
C GLY A 44 -0.17 18.02 0.61
N MET A 45 0.95 18.04 -0.10
CA MET A 45 1.43 19.24 -0.81
C MET A 45 1.72 18.91 -2.26
N PHE A 46 1.41 19.86 -3.13
CA PHE A 46 1.75 19.79 -4.54
C PHE A 46 2.43 21.09 -4.98
N THR A 47 3.52 21.01 -5.73
CA THR A 47 4.12 22.18 -6.39
C THR A 47 4.02 21.98 -7.88
N ASP A 48 3.35 22.90 -8.56
CA ASP A 48 3.14 22.85 -9.99
C ASP A 48 4.43 23.22 -10.72
N ARG A 49 4.88 22.36 -11.63
CA ARG A 49 6.11 22.56 -12.39
C ARG A 49 5.97 23.60 -13.50
N LYS A 50 4.75 23.95 -13.91
CA LYS A 50 4.47 24.92 -14.99
C LYS A 50 4.65 26.35 -14.52
N ASP A 51 4.22 26.67 -13.30
CA ASP A 51 4.27 28.04 -12.75
C ASP A 51 5.09 28.19 -11.46
N GLY A 52 5.45 27.07 -10.79
CA GLY A 52 6.23 27.06 -9.55
C GLY A 52 5.40 27.33 -8.29
N GLU A 53 4.07 27.44 -8.40
CA GLU A 53 3.17 27.67 -7.28
C GLU A 53 2.97 26.39 -6.46
N THR A 54 2.76 26.57 -5.15
CA THR A 54 2.57 25.44 -4.21
C THR A 54 1.15 25.46 -3.65
N TYR A 55 0.58 24.27 -3.48
CA TYR A 55 -0.79 24.04 -3.04
C TYR A 55 -0.80 23.09 -1.84
N SER A 56 -1.63 23.43 -0.86
CA SER A 56 -2.07 22.55 0.22
C SER A 56 -3.23 21.72 -0.28
N LEU A 57 -3.15 20.41 -0.06
CA LEU A 57 -4.19 19.44 -0.36
C LEU A 57 -4.70 18.89 0.97
N TYR A 58 -5.99 18.97 1.26
CA TYR A 58 -6.48 18.49 2.54
C TYR A 58 -7.96 18.09 2.52
N SER A 59 -8.32 17.16 3.40
CA SER A 59 -9.71 16.85 3.73
C SER A 59 -10.19 17.73 4.89
N ASN A 60 -11.46 18.12 4.84
CA ASN A 60 -12.16 18.56 6.05
C ASN A 60 -12.41 17.33 6.96
N GLY A 61 -12.46 17.51 8.28
CA GLY A 61 -12.50 16.40 9.27
C GLY A 61 -13.72 15.46 9.21
N ASP A 62 -13.99 14.70 10.27
CA ASP A 62 -14.93 13.55 10.18
C ASP A 62 -16.41 13.85 10.44
N SER A 63 -16.83 15.12 10.36
CA SER A 63 -18.23 15.50 10.58
C SER A 63 -19.06 15.45 9.29
N GLN A 64 -20.39 15.33 9.41
CA GLN A 64 -21.30 15.41 8.25
C GLN A 64 -21.18 16.73 7.47
N LEU A 65 -20.71 17.81 8.13
CA LEU A 65 -20.50 19.12 7.52
C LEU A 65 -19.09 19.28 6.92
N ALA A 66 -18.24 18.26 7.02
CA ALA A 66 -16.80 18.32 6.78
C ALA A 66 -16.34 17.29 5.74
N ARG A 67 -17.09 17.09 4.66
CA ARG A 67 -16.84 16.01 3.66
C ARG A 67 -16.16 16.47 2.38
N ASP A 68 -15.67 17.70 2.38
CA ASP A 68 -15.05 18.33 1.24
C ASP A 68 -13.54 18.13 1.26
N ASN A 69 -12.94 18.03 0.07
CA ASN A 69 -11.49 18.05 -0.11
C ASN A 69 -11.08 19.32 -0.88
N PHE A 70 -9.94 19.89 -0.53
CA PHE A 70 -9.50 21.20 -1.00
C PHE A 70 -8.18 21.13 -1.73
N ILE A 71 -8.07 21.95 -2.78
CA ILE A 71 -6.80 22.41 -3.34
C ILE A 71 -6.71 23.90 -3.02
N THR A 72 -5.75 24.29 -2.18
CA THR A 72 -5.63 25.67 -1.70
C THR A 72 -4.22 26.20 -1.96
N LYS A 73 -4.12 27.33 -2.65
CA LYS A 73 -2.85 27.98 -3.01
C LYS A 73 -2.13 28.53 -1.78
N MET A 74 -0.83 28.27 -1.68
CA MET A 74 0.06 28.86 -0.68
C MET A 74 0.59 30.22 -1.14
N ASN A 75 0.97 31.08 -0.20
CA ASN A 75 1.74 32.28 -0.52
C ASN A 75 3.16 31.93 -1.01
N LYS A 76 3.87 32.93 -1.54
CA LYS A 76 5.23 32.78 -2.08
C LYS A 76 6.22 32.21 -1.07
N GLU A 77 6.08 32.61 0.20
CA GLU A 77 6.91 32.15 1.32
C GLU A 77 6.56 30.73 1.77
N LYS A 78 5.47 30.15 1.26
CA LYS A 78 4.96 28.81 1.59
C LYS A 78 4.76 28.61 3.08
N ASN A 79 4.33 29.67 3.77
CA ASN A 79 4.06 29.69 5.21
C ASN A 79 2.62 30.04 5.56
N ASN A 80 1.77 30.36 4.57
CA ASN A 80 0.35 30.58 4.75
C ASN A 80 -0.44 30.26 3.48
N LEU A 81 -1.75 30.06 3.62
CA LEU A 81 -2.69 29.82 2.52
C LEU A 81 -3.35 31.13 2.08
N THR A 82 -3.71 31.22 0.80
CA THR A 82 -4.19 32.47 0.18
C THR A 82 -5.55 32.34 -0.49
N GLU A 83 -5.76 31.27 -1.26
CA GLU A 83 -6.95 31.12 -2.10
C GLU A 83 -7.32 29.64 -2.26
N VAL A 84 -8.61 29.31 -2.09
CA VAL A 84 -9.14 27.99 -2.45
C VAL A 84 -9.29 27.93 -3.97
N VAL A 85 -8.54 27.04 -4.60
CA VAL A 85 -8.48 26.88 -6.06
C VAL A 85 -9.56 25.93 -6.56
N TYR A 86 -9.82 24.87 -5.80
CA TYR A 86 -10.86 23.90 -6.11
C TYR A 86 -11.35 23.19 -4.85
N ILE A 87 -12.62 22.79 -4.88
CA ILE A 87 -13.27 21.98 -3.84
C ILE A 87 -13.87 20.74 -4.52
N PHE A 88 -13.58 19.57 -3.98
CA PHE A 88 -14.28 18.32 -4.30
C PHE A 88 -15.39 18.14 -3.26
N PRO A 89 -16.65 18.45 -3.60
CA PRO A 89 -17.71 18.54 -2.59
C PRO A 89 -18.27 17.16 -2.23
N ASP A 90 -18.42 16.90 -0.93
CA ASP A 90 -19.15 15.75 -0.36
C ASP A 90 -18.67 14.35 -0.84
N PHE A 91 -17.39 14.21 -1.20
CA PHE A 91 -16.81 12.90 -1.55
C PHE A 91 -16.29 12.11 -0.35
N ASP A 92 -16.05 12.78 0.79
CA ASP A 92 -15.57 12.17 2.04
C ASP A 92 -14.29 11.34 1.83
N LEU A 93 -13.28 12.01 1.25
CA LEU A 93 -11.97 11.42 0.94
C LEU A 93 -10.87 11.94 1.87
N GLU A 94 -9.71 11.29 1.85
CA GLU A 94 -8.52 11.59 2.62
C GLU A 94 -7.24 11.20 1.86
N ALA A 95 -6.09 11.31 2.53
CA ALA A 95 -4.76 11.01 2.01
C ALA A 95 -4.44 11.56 0.59
N PRO A 96 -4.57 12.88 0.37
CA PRO A 96 -4.52 13.47 -0.97
C PRO A 96 -3.09 13.61 -1.51
N THR A 97 -2.94 13.33 -2.81
CA THR A 97 -1.71 13.60 -3.55
C THR A 97 -2.02 13.93 -5.01
N ILE A 98 -1.20 14.75 -5.66
CA ILE A 98 -1.35 15.10 -7.08
C ILE A 98 -0.12 14.67 -7.85
N ILE A 99 -0.36 13.95 -8.95
CA ILE A 99 0.64 13.71 -9.97
C ILE A 99 0.36 14.58 -11.20
N GLN A 100 1.43 15.17 -11.72
CA GLN A 100 1.38 16.06 -12.87
C GLN A 100 2.10 15.45 -14.06
N THR A 101 1.36 15.20 -15.13
CA THR A 101 1.92 14.91 -16.45
C THR A 101 2.17 16.22 -17.20
N ASP A 102 2.73 16.14 -18.40
CA ASP A 102 2.95 17.33 -19.22
C ASP A 102 1.62 17.95 -19.68
N LYS A 103 0.57 17.13 -19.79
CA LYS A 103 -0.76 17.54 -20.27
C LYS A 103 -1.73 17.82 -19.11
N SER A 104 -1.74 16.97 -18.09
CA SER A 104 -2.85 16.89 -17.13
C SER A 104 -2.38 16.72 -15.67
N TYR A 105 -3.34 16.85 -14.78
CA TYR A 105 -3.21 16.59 -13.35
C TYR A 105 -4.12 15.42 -12.99
N TYR A 106 -3.60 14.51 -12.18
CA TYR A 106 -4.38 13.45 -11.56
C TYR A 106 -4.23 13.58 -10.05
N THR A 107 -5.34 13.79 -9.34
CA THR A 107 -5.34 13.75 -7.87
C THR A 107 -5.79 12.38 -7.42
N LEU A 108 -5.05 11.75 -6.50
CA LEU A 108 -5.38 10.48 -5.88
C LEU A 108 -5.75 10.73 -4.42
N MET A 109 -6.79 10.06 -3.95
CA MET A 109 -7.29 10.13 -2.57
C MET A 109 -7.91 8.79 -2.18
N SER A 110 -7.85 8.43 -0.90
CA SER A 110 -8.57 7.28 -0.34
C SER A 110 -9.92 7.71 0.24
N HIS A 111 -10.83 6.77 0.43
CA HIS A 111 -11.98 6.98 1.31
C HIS A 111 -11.56 6.98 2.78
N LYS A 112 -12.41 7.50 3.66
CA LYS A 112 -12.18 7.51 5.12
C LYS A 112 -12.59 6.20 5.79
N THR A 113 -11.68 5.24 5.84
CA THR A 113 -11.90 3.94 6.51
C THR A 113 -10.97 3.71 7.71
N GLY A 114 -10.30 4.78 8.17
CA GLY A 114 -9.24 4.73 9.17
C GLY A 114 -8.04 3.95 8.63
N TYR A 115 -7.40 3.14 9.48
CA TYR A 115 -6.26 2.31 9.06
C TYR A 115 -6.60 1.17 8.09
N ARG A 116 -7.87 0.95 7.74
CA ARG A 116 -8.27 -0.10 6.79
C ARG A 116 -8.09 0.41 5.37
N PRO A 117 -7.46 -0.35 4.46
CA PRO A 117 -7.33 0.05 3.07
C PRO A 117 -8.69 0.04 2.36
N ASN A 118 -8.81 0.85 1.31
CA ASN A 118 -9.98 0.89 0.43
C ASN A 118 -9.53 1.10 -1.02
N ASN A 119 -10.49 1.26 -1.95
CA ASN A 119 -10.18 1.57 -3.33
C ASN A 119 -9.84 3.06 -3.45
N VAL A 120 -8.56 3.39 -3.56
CA VAL A 120 -8.08 4.73 -3.88
C VAL A 120 -8.69 5.14 -5.21
N VAL A 121 -9.22 6.36 -5.23
CA VAL A 121 -9.81 6.97 -6.42
C VAL A 121 -8.89 8.04 -6.97
N ALA A 122 -8.93 8.21 -8.28
CA ALA A 122 -8.31 9.32 -8.99
C ALA A 122 -9.35 10.20 -9.66
N PHE A 123 -9.03 11.49 -9.77
CA PHE A 123 -9.73 12.46 -10.62
C PHE A 123 -8.72 13.07 -11.57
N ARG A 124 -9.14 13.42 -12.79
CA ARG A 124 -8.28 14.01 -13.83
C ARG A 124 -8.78 15.40 -14.21
N ALA A 125 -7.86 16.35 -14.41
CA ALA A 125 -8.14 17.69 -14.94
C ALA A 125 -6.98 18.23 -15.79
N ASP A 126 -7.27 19.19 -16.68
CA ASP A 126 -6.24 19.94 -17.42
C ASP A 126 -5.74 21.18 -16.68
N ASN A 127 -6.50 21.63 -15.67
CA ASN A 127 -6.16 22.76 -14.80
C ASN A 127 -6.52 22.39 -13.35
N LEU A 128 -5.74 22.87 -12.37
CA LEU A 128 -6.02 22.61 -10.95
C LEU A 128 -7.37 23.18 -10.48
N SER A 129 -7.83 24.29 -11.09
CA SER A 129 -9.16 24.88 -10.87
C SER A 129 -10.30 24.11 -11.54
N GLY A 130 -9.98 22.98 -12.20
CA GLY A 130 -10.94 22.12 -12.87
C GLY A 130 -11.30 22.56 -14.31
N PRO A 131 -12.38 21.99 -14.87
CA PRO A 131 -13.23 20.97 -14.26
C PRO A 131 -12.47 19.65 -14.04
N TRP A 132 -12.70 19.00 -12.90
CA TRP A 132 -12.21 17.65 -12.62
C TRP A 132 -13.21 16.60 -13.11
N SER A 133 -12.69 15.44 -13.52
CA SER A 133 -13.52 14.29 -13.95
C SER A 133 -14.37 13.72 -12.81
N GLN A 134 -15.25 12.77 -13.12
CA GLN A 134 -15.75 11.87 -12.07
C GLN A 134 -14.60 10.98 -11.54
N PRO A 135 -14.66 10.54 -10.27
CA PRO A 135 -13.64 9.65 -9.72
C PRO A 135 -13.66 8.28 -10.39
N PHE A 136 -12.50 7.66 -10.49
CA PHE A 136 -12.32 6.28 -10.93
C PHE A 136 -11.27 5.56 -10.09
N THR A 137 -11.36 4.24 -9.95
CA THR A 137 -10.42 3.46 -9.13
C THR A 137 -9.09 3.24 -9.86
N VAL A 138 -7.98 3.29 -9.12
CA VAL A 138 -6.62 3.19 -9.70
C VAL A 138 -6.04 1.76 -9.71
N ALA A 139 -6.73 0.80 -9.11
CA ALA A 139 -6.29 -0.59 -9.00
C ALA A 139 -7.48 -1.54 -9.24
N PRO A 140 -7.23 -2.83 -9.57
CA PRO A 140 -8.29 -3.82 -9.71
C PRO A 140 -9.17 -3.87 -8.46
N LEU A 141 -10.49 -3.91 -8.68
CA LEU A 141 -11.48 -4.00 -7.60
C LEU A 141 -11.22 -5.22 -6.72
N GLY A 142 -11.52 -5.09 -5.44
CA GLY A 142 -11.31 -6.13 -4.44
C GLY A 142 -9.89 -6.17 -3.88
N THR A 143 -8.89 -5.62 -4.56
CA THR A 143 -7.52 -5.54 -4.01
C THR A 143 -7.38 -4.46 -2.94
N ARG A 144 -8.27 -3.47 -2.91
CA ARG A 144 -8.19 -2.27 -2.03
C ARG A 144 -6.86 -1.57 -2.21
N THR A 145 -6.57 -1.26 -3.47
CA THR A 145 -5.30 -0.64 -3.88
C THR A 145 -4.10 -1.49 -3.44
N PHE A 146 -4.20 -2.81 -3.68
CA PHE A 146 -3.22 -3.80 -3.22
C PHE A 146 -2.96 -3.73 -1.71
N ASN A 147 -4.03 -3.55 -0.93
CA ASN A 147 -4.00 -3.35 0.53
C ASN A 147 -3.09 -2.17 0.91
N SER A 148 -3.38 -1.00 0.34
CA SER A 148 -2.67 0.25 0.67
C SER A 148 -3.58 1.48 0.61
N GLN A 149 -3.11 2.55 1.22
CA GLN A 149 -3.67 3.90 1.17
C GLN A 149 -2.70 4.81 0.43
N SER A 150 -3.21 5.79 -0.33
CA SER A 150 -2.35 6.80 -0.96
C SER A 150 -1.57 7.57 0.10
N GLY A 151 -0.33 7.96 -0.19
CA GLY A 151 0.46 8.81 0.69
C GLY A 151 1.14 9.91 -0.09
N PHE A 152 1.98 9.52 -1.05
CA PHE A 152 2.66 10.44 -1.94
C PHE A 152 2.68 9.91 -3.38
N THR A 153 2.98 10.80 -4.32
CA THR A 153 3.27 10.42 -5.70
C THR A 153 4.58 11.04 -6.12
N LEU A 154 5.37 10.30 -6.88
CA LEU A 154 6.68 10.75 -7.33
C LEU A 154 6.73 10.74 -8.86
N ARG A 155 7.13 11.87 -9.42
CA ARG A 155 7.54 11.97 -10.83
C ARG A 155 9.06 11.90 -10.90
N ILE A 156 9.57 10.99 -11.71
CA ILE A 156 10.99 10.79 -12.01
C ILE A 156 11.19 11.19 -13.46
N ASP A 157 11.84 12.33 -13.69
CA ASP A 157 12.24 12.76 -15.03
C ASP A 157 13.59 12.12 -15.39
N GLY A 158 13.52 10.90 -15.92
CA GLY A 158 14.69 10.20 -16.41
C GLY A 158 15.14 10.68 -17.79
N THR A 159 16.37 10.30 -18.19
CA THR A 159 16.92 10.68 -19.50
C THR A 159 16.22 10.01 -20.68
N GLU A 160 15.60 8.84 -20.46
CA GLU A 160 14.92 8.06 -21.51
C GLU A 160 13.39 8.09 -21.35
N LYS A 161 12.91 8.13 -20.10
CA LYS A 161 11.48 8.06 -19.76
C LYS A 161 11.16 8.87 -18.51
N THR A 162 10.01 9.53 -18.51
CA THR A 162 9.37 9.98 -17.26
C THR A 162 8.61 8.81 -16.63
N THR A 163 8.95 8.45 -15.40
CA THR A 163 8.23 7.44 -14.62
C THR A 163 7.49 8.08 -13.46
N TYR A 164 6.30 7.55 -13.21
CA TYR A 164 5.38 7.98 -12.17
C TYR A 164 5.23 6.85 -11.17
N LEU A 165 5.41 7.14 -9.88
CA LEU A 165 5.26 6.16 -8.80
C LEU A 165 4.12 6.58 -7.87
N TYR A 166 3.30 5.59 -7.51
CA TYR A 166 2.44 5.60 -6.35
C TYR A 166 3.25 5.21 -5.13
N LEU A 167 3.23 6.03 -4.08
CA LEU A 167 3.89 5.73 -2.81
C LEU A 167 2.81 5.66 -1.75
N GLY A 168 2.28 4.46 -1.55
CA GLY A 168 1.26 4.20 -0.55
C GLY A 168 1.79 3.51 0.70
N ASP A 169 0.98 3.59 1.75
CA ASP A 169 1.21 2.90 3.02
C ASP A 169 0.23 1.73 3.16
N GLN A 170 0.76 0.57 3.53
CA GLN A 170 -0.01 -0.56 4.03
C GLN A 170 0.03 -0.51 5.55
N TRP A 171 -0.97 0.11 6.13
CA TRP A 171 -1.06 0.30 7.57
C TRP A 171 -1.24 -0.99 8.35
N ASP A 172 -0.67 -1.02 9.55
CA ASP A 172 -0.88 -2.07 10.53
C ASP A 172 -1.36 -1.49 11.86
N MET A 173 -2.68 -1.41 12.05
CA MET A 173 -3.23 -0.83 13.27
C MET A 173 -2.91 -1.62 14.54
N ASN A 174 -2.57 -2.90 14.43
CA ASN A 174 -2.20 -3.72 15.58
C ASN A 174 -0.75 -3.47 16.01
N SER A 175 0.09 -3.01 15.08
CA SER A 175 1.51 -2.77 15.31
C SER A 175 2.02 -1.74 14.29
N LEU A 176 1.87 -0.44 14.58
CA LEU A 176 2.14 0.62 13.58
C LEU A 176 3.55 0.57 12.97
N TRP A 177 4.55 0.12 13.74
CA TRP A 177 5.92 -0.09 13.25
C TRP A 177 6.06 -1.25 12.24
N GLU A 178 5.06 -2.11 12.13
CA GLU A 178 4.94 -3.16 11.11
C GLU A 178 4.16 -2.73 9.86
N SER A 179 3.82 -1.44 9.75
CA SER A 179 3.32 -0.89 8.48
C SER A 179 4.38 -1.01 7.39
N ARG A 180 3.94 -1.10 6.14
CA ARG A 180 4.81 -1.32 4.98
C ARG A 180 4.55 -0.31 3.88
N TYR A 181 5.50 -0.19 2.96
CA TYR A 181 5.40 0.68 1.80
C TYR A 181 4.97 -0.12 0.58
N ILE A 182 3.95 0.36 -0.12
CA ILE A 182 3.50 -0.19 -1.40
C ILE A 182 3.82 0.84 -2.47
N TRP A 183 4.99 0.68 -3.09
CA TRP A 183 5.52 1.61 -4.07
C TRP A 183 5.47 1.01 -5.47
N LEU A 184 4.56 1.51 -6.30
CA LEU A 184 4.21 0.89 -7.57
C LEU A 184 4.35 1.90 -8.71
N PRO A 185 4.87 1.47 -9.88
CA PRO A 185 4.74 2.26 -11.09
C PRO A 185 3.28 2.51 -11.46
N MET A 186 3.01 3.70 -11.99
CA MET A 186 1.73 4.04 -12.59
C MET A 186 1.82 3.95 -14.12
N ASP A 187 0.81 3.36 -14.74
CA ASP A 187 0.53 3.48 -16.17
C ASP A 187 -0.51 4.59 -16.37
N ILE A 188 -0.13 5.62 -17.15
CA ILE A 188 -0.95 6.82 -17.36
C ILE A 188 -1.13 7.04 -18.87
N ASP A 189 -2.38 7.08 -19.31
CA ASP A 189 -2.76 7.44 -20.67
C ASP A 189 -3.51 8.79 -20.63
N ASP A 190 -2.77 9.87 -20.88
CA ASP A 190 -3.33 11.24 -20.91
C ASP A 190 -4.39 11.42 -22.00
N GLU A 191 -4.33 10.66 -23.10
CA GLU A 191 -5.30 10.80 -24.21
C GLU A 191 -6.65 10.21 -23.83
N LYS A 192 -6.64 9.11 -23.06
CA LYS A 192 -7.86 8.51 -22.50
C LYS A 192 -8.27 9.09 -21.15
N GLY A 193 -7.36 9.80 -20.47
CA GLY A 193 -7.57 10.26 -19.10
C GLY A 193 -7.54 9.12 -18.07
N GLU A 194 -6.81 8.04 -18.37
CA GLU A 194 -6.74 6.83 -17.55
C GLU A 194 -5.45 6.81 -16.71
N LEU A 195 -5.55 6.23 -15.52
CA LEU A 195 -4.42 5.95 -14.63
C LEU A 195 -4.67 4.61 -13.94
N SER A 196 -3.66 3.74 -13.95
CA SER A 196 -3.70 2.48 -13.20
C SER A 196 -2.36 2.17 -12.54
N LEU A 197 -2.41 1.51 -11.40
CA LEU A 197 -1.24 1.02 -10.68
C LEU A 197 -0.80 -0.33 -11.25
N VAL A 198 0.50 -0.47 -11.53
CA VAL A 198 1.07 -1.70 -12.08
C VAL A 198 1.72 -2.52 -10.97
N TRP A 199 1.05 -3.59 -10.53
CA TRP A 199 1.58 -4.46 -9.50
C TRP A 199 2.87 -5.16 -9.96
N ASN A 200 3.92 -5.03 -9.16
CA ASN A 200 5.15 -5.78 -9.26
C ASN A 200 5.60 -6.12 -7.85
N ASP A 201 5.82 -7.40 -7.55
CA ASP A 201 6.42 -7.77 -6.27
C ASP A 201 7.85 -7.25 -6.15
N VAL A 202 8.59 -7.36 -7.27
CA VAL A 202 9.97 -6.92 -7.42
C VAL A 202 10.11 -6.30 -8.81
N TYR A 203 10.62 -5.08 -8.86
CA TYR A 203 10.98 -4.41 -10.11
C TYR A 203 12.30 -3.66 -9.92
N ASP A 204 13.03 -3.54 -11.01
CA ASP A 204 14.27 -2.78 -11.09
C ASP A 204 13.94 -1.41 -11.69
N LEU A 205 14.38 -0.32 -11.04
CA LEU A 205 14.13 1.06 -11.45
C LEU A 205 15.46 1.81 -11.54
N ASP A 206 15.82 2.21 -12.75
CA ASP A 206 16.96 3.09 -12.97
C ASP A 206 16.52 4.54 -12.80
N MET A 207 16.95 5.16 -11.70
CA MET A 207 16.62 6.55 -11.37
C MET A 207 17.19 7.57 -12.37
N LYS A 208 18.23 7.21 -13.14
CA LYS A 208 18.86 8.08 -14.13
C LYS A 208 18.10 8.04 -15.45
N THR A 209 17.80 6.84 -15.98
CA THR A 209 17.05 6.72 -17.24
C THR A 209 15.55 6.89 -17.05
N GLY A 210 15.07 6.67 -15.82
CA GLY A 210 13.65 6.62 -15.46
C GLY A 210 12.97 5.34 -15.94
N GLU A 211 13.70 4.38 -16.48
CA GLU A 211 13.15 3.11 -16.92
C GLU A 211 12.98 2.16 -15.74
N TRP A 212 11.93 1.36 -15.79
CA TRP A 212 11.73 0.27 -14.86
C TRP A 212 11.32 -1.00 -15.60
N LYS A 213 11.63 -2.15 -15.03
CA LYS A 213 11.25 -3.46 -15.56
C LYS A 213 10.88 -4.41 -14.42
N THR A 214 9.89 -5.26 -14.68
CA THR A 214 9.57 -6.39 -13.80
C THR A 214 10.78 -7.32 -13.69
N VAL A 215 11.08 -7.77 -12.47
CA VAL A 215 12.07 -8.84 -12.26
C VAL A 215 11.31 -10.17 -12.30
N GLU A 216 11.65 -11.02 -13.27
CA GLU A 216 10.99 -12.32 -13.41
C GLU A 216 11.53 -13.32 -12.39
N GLY A 217 10.62 -13.94 -11.63
CA GLY A 217 10.94 -14.96 -10.64
C GLY A 217 10.46 -16.35 -11.05
N LYS A 218 11.03 -17.38 -10.42
CA LYS A 218 10.61 -18.78 -10.61
C LYS A 218 9.46 -19.12 -9.68
N THR A 219 8.34 -19.53 -10.25
CA THR A 219 7.14 -19.93 -9.49
C THR A 219 7.24 -21.37 -8.98
N TYR A 220 6.83 -21.56 -7.73
CA TYR A 220 6.60 -22.86 -7.11
C TYR A 220 5.17 -22.92 -6.61
N LEU A 221 4.38 -23.83 -7.18
CA LEU A 221 2.93 -23.88 -7.01
C LEU A 221 2.54 -24.63 -5.73
N GLY A 222 1.52 -24.13 -5.04
CA GLY A 222 0.99 -24.78 -3.85
C GLY A 222 0.41 -26.17 -4.11
N LYS A 223 -0.08 -26.43 -5.34
CA LYS A 223 -0.52 -27.78 -5.75
C LYS A 223 0.59 -28.83 -5.66
N ASP A 224 1.84 -28.44 -5.82
CA ASP A 224 3.01 -29.33 -5.85
C ASP A 224 3.72 -29.39 -4.49
N ALA A 225 3.35 -28.52 -3.54
CA ALA A 225 3.90 -28.50 -2.18
C ALA A 225 3.43 -29.70 -1.34
N THR A 226 4.20 -30.03 -0.32
CA THR A 226 3.86 -31.06 0.68
C THR A 226 3.19 -30.41 1.88
N THR A 227 2.12 -31.01 2.41
CA THR A 227 1.48 -30.54 3.65
C THR A 227 1.75 -31.49 4.81
N ASN A 228 1.76 -30.96 6.03
CA ASN A 228 1.87 -31.73 7.27
C ASN A 228 0.71 -31.39 8.23
N GLY A 229 0.35 -32.35 9.09
CA GLY A 229 -0.70 -32.16 10.09
C GLY A 229 -2.07 -31.97 9.45
N SER A 230 -2.73 -30.86 9.79
CA SER A 230 -4.09 -30.54 9.33
C SER A 230 -4.12 -29.68 8.08
N ALA A 231 -2.96 -29.27 7.52
CA ALA A 231 -2.90 -28.44 6.33
C ALA A 231 -3.29 -29.29 5.11
N PHE A 232 -4.11 -28.72 4.24
CA PHE A 232 -4.71 -29.46 3.13
C PHE A 232 -4.83 -28.60 1.88
N LYS A 233 -4.81 -29.26 0.72
CA LYS A 233 -5.07 -28.63 -0.58
C LYS A 233 -6.57 -28.50 -0.78
N GLN A 234 -7.02 -27.28 -1.03
CA GLN A 234 -8.42 -26.93 -1.25
C GLN A 234 -8.61 -26.46 -2.69
N GLU A 235 -9.74 -26.83 -3.30
CA GLU A 235 -10.14 -26.25 -4.58
C GLU A 235 -10.46 -24.75 -4.40
N ALA A 236 -9.83 -23.92 -5.23
CA ALA A 236 -10.02 -22.49 -5.28
C ALA A 236 -9.96 -22.01 -6.73
N ASN A 237 -11.10 -21.71 -7.35
CA ASN A 237 -11.18 -21.34 -8.76
C ASN A 237 -10.39 -20.08 -9.16
N PHE A 238 -10.04 -19.23 -8.19
CA PHE A 238 -9.25 -18.01 -8.35
C PHE A 238 -7.74 -18.23 -8.13
N ALA A 239 -7.36 -19.37 -7.55
CA ALA A 239 -5.97 -19.71 -7.26
C ALA A 239 -5.28 -20.32 -8.49
N SER A 240 -3.95 -20.30 -8.47
CA SER A 240 -3.13 -20.90 -9.52
C SER A 240 -3.42 -22.38 -9.61
N GLU A 241 -3.67 -22.88 -10.83
CA GLU A 241 -4.04 -24.29 -11.05
C GLU A 241 -5.20 -24.76 -10.15
N ARG A 242 -6.10 -23.83 -9.82
CA ARG A 242 -7.31 -24.04 -9.03
C ARG A 242 -7.09 -24.61 -7.61
N THR A 243 -5.88 -24.49 -7.06
CA THR A 243 -5.52 -25.10 -5.77
C THR A 243 -4.90 -24.09 -4.83
N ILE A 244 -5.36 -24.05 -3.59
CA ILE A 244 -4.76 -23.26 -2.49
C ILE A 244 -4.51 -24.18 -1.30
N ILE A 245 -3.43 -23.98 -0.54
CA ILE A 245 -3.22 -24.71 0.72
C ILE A 245 -3.87 -23.93 1.85
N ALA A 246 -4.79 -24.57 2.57
CA ALA A 246 -5.47 -24.04 3.73
C ALA A 246 -5.11 -24.82 5.00
N GLY A 247 -5.55 -24.30 6.15
CA GLY A 247 -5.41 -25.00 7.44
C GLY A 247 -4.02 -24.90 8.07
N ILE A 248 -3.20 -23.95 7.65
CA ILE A 248 -1.88 -23.68 8.26
C ILE A 248 -2.08 -23.13 9.68
N TYR A 249 -1.50 -23.80 10.66
CA TYR A 249 -1.71 -23.50 12.08
C TYR A 249 -0.55 -23.96 12.95
N GLY A 250 0.05 -23.02 13.69
CA GLY A 250 1.17 -23.32 14.58
C GLY A 250 2.34 -24.00 13.85
N ASN A 251 3.07 -24.85 14.57
CA ASN A 251 4.22 -25.57 14.03
C ASN A 251 3.86 -26.98 13.51
N ASP A 252 2.65 -27.46 13.78
CA ASP A 252 2.24 -28.84 13.49
C ASP A 252 1.47 -28.95 12.16
N SER A 253 0.85 -27.86 11.72
CA SER A 253 0.05 -27.81 10.50
C SER A 253 0.69 -26.85 9.50
N THR A 254 1.49 -27.39 8.59
CA THR A 254 2.44 -26.61 7.76
C THR A 254 2.37 -26.99 6.29
N VAL A 255 2.93 -26.14 5.44
CA VAL A 255 3.20 -26.43 4.03
C VAL A 255 4.68 -26.26 3.74
N THR A 256 5.26 -27.18 2.97
CA THR A 256 6.67 -27.16 2.59
C THR A 256 6.79 -27.16 1.07
N PHE A 257 7.46 -26.15 0.53
CA PHE A 257 7.93 -26.14 -0.85
C PHE A 257 9.33 -26.72 -0.92
N GLU A 258 9.58 -27.61 -1.88
CA GLU A 258 10.85 -28.32 -2.06
C GLU A 258 11.41 -28.06 -3.45
N GLY A 259 12.68 -28.40 -3.66
CA GLY A 259 13.32 -28.19 -4.96
C GLY A 259 13.62 -26.71 -5.25
N ILE A 260 13.66 -25.88 -4.21
CA ILE A 260 13.84 -24.43 -4.34
C ILE A 260 15.28 -24.15 -4.79
N GLU A 261 15.39 -23.42 -5.89
CA GLU A 261 16.67 -23.04 -6.49
C GLU A 261 17.19 -21.79 -5.80
N GLY A 262 18.28 -21.97 -5.06
CA GLY A 262 19.00 -20.91 -4.40
C GLY A 262 20.32 -20.60 -5.09
N SER A 263 20.73 -19.35 -4.98
CA SER A 263 21.95 -18.78 -5.55
C SER A 263 23.13 -18.80 -4.58
N GLY A 264 22.90 -19.16 -3.31
CA GLY A 264 23.88 -18.97 -2.23
C GLY A 264 23.97 -17.52 -1.71
N LYS A 265 23.15 -16.61 -2.26
CA LYS A 265 22.98 -15.22 -1.84
C LYS A 265 21.54 -14.97 -1.37
N PRO A 266 21.28 -13.87 -0.62
CA PRO A 266 19.92 -13.45 -0.31
C PRO A 266 19.07 -13.29 -1.58
N GLN A 267 17.85 -13.80 -1.55
CA GLN A 267 16.89 -13.72 -2.66
C GLN A 267 15.53 -13.31 -2.15
N TRP A 268 14.88 -12.40 -2.87
CA TRP A 268 13.49 -12.08 -2.61
C TRP A 268 12.61 -13.29 -2.92
N VAL A 269 11.70 -13.60 -2.01
CA VAL A 269 10.67 -14.62 -2.18
C VAL A 269 9.32 -14.00 -1.86
N SER A 270 8.43 -13.95 -2.84
CA SER A 270 7.06 -13.51 -2.67
C SER A 270 6.14 -14.66 -2.34
N PHE A 271 5.38 -14.50 -1.28
CA PHE A 271 4.38 -15.44 -0.82
C PHE A 271 3.03 -14.96 -1.28
N TYR A 272 2.37 -15.70 -2.17
CA TYR A 272 1.04 -15.38 -2.67
C TYR A 272 0.00 -16.08 -1.81
N TYR A 273 -0.94 -15.33 -1.28
CA TYR A 273 -1.84 -15.81 -0.24
C TYR A 273 -3.24 -15.19 -0.31
N GLN A 274 -4.16 -15.85 0.39
CA GLN A 274 -5.48 -15.32 0.72
C GLN A 274 -5.69 -15.36 2.23
N ASN A 275 -6.24 -14.27 2.78
CA ASN A 275 -6.69 -14.18 4.16
C ASN A 275 -8.08 -13.52 4.20
N THR A 276 -9.14 -14.31 4.34
CA THR A 276 -10.51 -13.80 4.28
C THR A 276 -11.09 -13.41 5.64
N ASP A 277 -10.27 -13.24 6.67
CA ASP A 277 -10.74 -13.06 8.06
C ASP A 277 -11.49 -11.74 8.28
N ASP A 278 -11.29 -10.74 7.42
CA ASP A 278 -12.06 -9.49 7.43
C ASP A 278 -13.48 -9.64 6.84
N MET A 279 -13.77 -10.79 6.22
CA MET A 279 -15.10 -11.15 5.72
C MET A 279 -15.67 -10.21 4.63
N GLY A 280 -14.87 -9.29 4.10
CA GLY A 280 -15.26 -8.29 3.09
C GLY A 280 -15.85 -7.01 3.69
N PHE A 281 -15.65 -6.75 4.99
CA PHE A 281 -16.14 -5.52 5.65
C PHE A 281 -15.14 -4.35 5.60
N GLY A 282 -13.91 -4.58 5.15
CA GLY A 282 -12.86 -3.57 5.06
C GLY A 282 -13.22 -2.39 4.18
N ASP A 283 -14.10 -2.61 3.20
CA ASP A 283 -14.60 -1.55 2.30
C ASP A 283 -15.70 -0.67 2.92
N GLN A 284 -16.19 -0.99 4.13
CA GLN A 284 -17.32 -0.28 4.75
C GLN A 284 -16.86 0.55 5.97
N PRO A 285 -17.11 1.86 6.01
CA PRO A 285 -16.98 2.67 7.22
C PRO A 285 -17.83 2.07 8.37
N GLY A 286 -17.20 1.77 9.51
CA GLY A 286 -17.91 1.18 10.66
C GLY A 286 -18.36 -0.28 10.50
N GLY A 287 -17.90 -0.97 9.45
CA GLY A 287 -18.14 -2.40 9.28
C GLY A 287 -17.43 -3.21 10.37
N SER A 288 -18.15 -3.57 11.43
CA SER A 288 -17.73 -4.63 12.33
C SER A 288 -18.41 -5.94 11.90
N PRO A 289 -17.67 -6.94 11.39
CA PRO A 289 -18.23 -8.27 11.13
C PRO A 289 -18.65 -8.99 12.42
N ASP A 290 -18.38 -8.40 13.59
CA ASP A 290 -18.61 -8.99 14.90
C ASP A 290 -20.09 -8.98 15.32
N ARG A 291 -20.95 -9.62 14.52
CA ARG A 291 -22.37 -9.74 14.81
C ARG A 291 -22.65 -10.58 16.08
N ILE A 292 -21.73 -11.47 16.49
CA ILE A 292 -21.92 -12.45 17.59
C ILE A 292 -20.63 -12.92 18.32
N GLY A 293 -19.56 -12.14 18.41
CA GLY A 293 -18.28 -12.53 19.03
C GLY A 293 -17.35 -13.33 18.10
N GLY A 294 -17.36 -13.02 16.80
CA GLY A 294 -16.52 -13.68 15.80
C GLY A 294 -15.03 -13.37 15.96
N LYS A 295 -14.17 -14.34 15.62
CA LYS A 295 -12.71 -14.15 15.57
C LYS A 295 -12.30 -13.42 14.29
N TRP A 296 -12.65 -12.15 14.20
CA TRP A 296 -12.24 -11.25 13.12
C TRP A 296 -10.76 -10.87 13.28
N ALA A 297 -10.00 -10.89 12.17
CA ALA A 297 -8.59 -10.54 12.16
C ALA A 297 -8.22 -9.73 10.91
N LEU A 298 -7.49 -8.63 11.08
CA LEU A 298 -6.94 -7.82 9.99
C LEU A 298 -5.66 -8.40 9.37
N ARG A 299 -5.06 -9.37 10.05
CA ARG A 299 -3.86 -10.07 9.56
C ARG A 299 -3.80 -11.46 10.17
N ARG A 300 -3.22 -12.37 9.40
CA ARG A 300 -2.63 -13.61 9.90
C ARG A 300 -1.11 -13.45 9.89
N ILE A 301 -0.42 -14.30 10.65
CA ILE A 301 1.05 -14.27 10.71
C ILE A 301 1.54 -15.69 10.53
N SER A 302 2.44 -15.88 9.57
CA SER A 302 3.07 -17.17 9.30
C SER A 302 4.54 -17.16 9.71
N SER A 303 5.04 -18.31 10.14
CA SER A 303 6.47 -18.56 10.24
C SER A 303 6.98 -19.02 8.89
N VAL A 304 8.17 -18.55 8.50
CA VAL A 304 8.87 -19.02 7.31
C VAL A 304 10.22 -19.55 7.73
N VAL A 305 10.48 -20.83 7.45
CA VAL A 305 11.70 -21.54 7.84
C VAL A 305 12.36 -22.13 6.60
N VAL A 306 13.61 -21.70 6.35
CA VAL A 306 14.41 -22.20 5.23
C VAL A 306 15.24 -23.40 5.70
N ASN A 307 15.21 -24.52 4.95
CA ASN A 307 16.05 -25.70 5.20
C ASN A 307 15.94 -26.29 6.63
N GLY A 308 14.79 -26.10 7.28
CA GLY A 308 14.56 -26.57 8.66
C GLY A 308 15.30 -25.79 9.75
N LYS A 309 15.96 -24.67 9.42
CA LYS A 309 16.69 -23.82 10.36
C LYS A 309 15.76 -22.92 11.15
N THR A 310 15.17 -23.44 12.23
CA THR A 310 14.20 -22.70 13.04
C THR A 310 14.80 -21.52 13.80
N GLU A 311 16.11 -21.47 13.95
CA GLU A 311 16.87 -20.35 14.49
C GLU A 311 16.96 -19.14 13.55
N GLU A 312 16.74 -19.34 12.24
CA GLU A 312 16.68 -18.31 11.19
C GLU A 312 15.21 -18.05 10.76
N LEU A 313 14.25 -18.24 11.67
CA LEU A 313 12.83 -18.07 11.38
C LEU A 313 12.51 -16.62 11.00
N GLU A 314 11.82 -16.48 9.87
CA GLU A 314 11.29 -15.20 9.39
C GLU A 314 9.79 -15.08 9.69
N THR A 315 9.34 -13.84 9.95
CA THR A 315 7.93 -13.54 10.25
C THR A 315 7.24 -12.96 9.02
N LEU A 316 6.22 -13.66 8.52
CA LEU A 316 5.45 -13.26 7.34
C LEU A 316 4.10 -12.69 7.77
N TYR A 317 3.96 -11.36 7.67
CA TYR A 317 2.69 -10.67 7.92
C TYR A 317 1.77 -10.74 6.69
N GLN A 318 0.60 -11.33 6.86
CA GLN A 318 -0.36 -11.58 5.78
C GLN A 318 -1.66 -10.84 6.06
N ARG A 319 -1.79 -9.65 5.46
CA ARG A 319 -2.95 -8.76 5.61
C ARG A 319 -4.23 -9.41 5.12
N ASP A 320 -5.37 -8.95 5.59
CA ASP A 320 -6.63 -9.44 5.06
C ASP A 320 -6.78 -9.14 3.55
N THR A 321 -7.57 -9.96 2.89
CA THR A 321 -7.86 -9.94 1.46
C THR A 321 -9.35 -10.13 1.26
N ASN A 322 -9.90 -9.58 0.19
CA ASN A 322 -11.24 -9.97 -0.23
C ASN A 322 -11.29 -11.44 -0.67
N LYS A 323 -12.44 -12.09 -0.49
CA LYS A 323 -12.67 -13.46 -0.96
C LYS A 323 -12.44 -13.53 -2.46
N GLY A 324 -11.66 -14.51 -2.89
CA GLY A 324 -11.28 -14.69 -4.29
C GLY A 324 -10.13 -13.80 -4.76
N ILE A 325 -9.57 -12.95 -3.91
CA ILE A 325 -8.40 -12.14 -4.22
C ILE A 325 -7.16 -12.79 -3.63
N ILE A 326 -6.10 -12.89 -4.43
CA ILE A 326 -4.76 -13.24 -4.00
C ILE A 326 -3.95 -11.95 -3.94
N LEU A 327 -3.29 -11.72 -2.81
CA LEU A 327 -2.23 -10.71 -2.68
C LEU A 327 -0.90 -11.42 -2.42
N SER A 328 0.19 -10.66 -2.43
CA SER A 328 1.52 -11.17 -2.12
C SER A 328 2.22 -10.31 -1.08
N THR A 329 3.15 -10.92 -0.36
CA THR A 329 4.08 -10.23 0.53
C THR A 329 5.48 -10.86 0.40
N PRO A 330 6.53 -10.06 0.20
CA PRO A 330 7.88 -10.57 0.00
C PRO A 330 8.69 -10.68 1.29
N LEU A 331 9.62 -11.64 1.34
CA LEU A 331 10.72 -11.70 2.31
C LEU A 331 12.04 -11.86 1.57
N LEU A 332 13.11 -11.29 2.12
CA LEU A 332 14.47 -11.54 1.66
C LEU A 332 15.03 -12.75 2.41
N LEU A 333 15.22 -13.88 1.73
CA LEU A 333 15.60 -15.15 2.35
C LEU A 333 17.01 -15.59 1.94
N ASN A 334 17.72 -16.23 2.88
CA ASN A 334 19.03 -16.83 2.63
C ASN A 334 18.88 -18.25 2.09
N LEU A 335 18.89 -18.42 0.77
CA LEU A 335 18.81 -19.72 0.12
C LEU A 335 20.22 -20.26 -0.17
N GLY A 336 20.50 -21.51 0.23
CA GLY A 336 21.75 -22.19 -0.10
C GLY A 336 21.91 -22.40 -1.61
N GLU A 337 23.14 -22.55 -2.09
CA GLU A 337 23.38 -22.76 -3.52
C GLU A 337 22.78 -24.10 -4.00
N GLY A 338 22.09 -24.08 -5.13
CA GLY A 338 21.51 -25.28 -5.77
C GLY A 338 20.02 -25.49 -5.48
N LYS A 339 19.52 -26.69 -5.80
CA LYS A 339 18.07 -26.99 -5.83
C LYS A 339 17.58 -27.78 -4.61
N SER A 340 18.40 -27.91 -3.57
CA SER A 340 18.04 -28.69 -2.38
C SER A 340 17.30 -27.85 -1.33
N ASN A 341 16.99 -26.58 -1.62
CA ASN A 341 16.36 -25.74 -0.60
C ASN A 341 14.90 -26.13 -0.38
N THR A 342 14.48 -25.99 0.87
CA THR A 342 13.08 -26.09 1.28
C THR A 342 12.64 -24.81 1.98
N ILE A 343 11.37 -24.46 1.80
CA ILE A 343 10.72 -23.35 2.50
C ILE A 343 9.47 -23.92 3.16
N THR A 344 9.47 -23.96 4.49
CA THR A 344 8.33 -24.41 5.30
C THR A 344 7.59 -23.21 5.87
N ILE A 345 6.28 -23.18 5.68
CA ILE A 345 5.38 -22.15 6.19
C ILE A 345 4.50 -22.76 7.28
N GLY A 346 4.57 -22.19 8.48
CA GLY A 346 3.71 -22.52 9.62
C GLY A 346 2.91 -21.29 10.08
N GLY A 347 2.25 -21.38 11.23
CA GLY A 347 1.48 -20.29 11.81
C GLY A 347 2.10 -19.71 13.07
N LEU A 348 2.06 -18.38 13.22
CA LEU A 348 2.53 -17.63 14.39
C LEU A 348 1.36 -16.93 15.08
N TYR A 349 1.58 -16.56 16.35
CA TYR A 349 0.57 -15.87 17.14
C TYR A 349 0.22 -14.50 16.53
N ASN A 350 -1.03 -14.32 16.13
CA ASN A 350 -1.54 -13.12 15.43
C ASN A 350 -2.40 -12.20 16.32
N SER A 351 -2.24 -12.30 17.65
CA SER A 351 -3.07 -11.66 18.69
C SER A 351 -4.42 -12.34 18.96
N ILE A 352 -4.80 -13.37 18.20
CA ILE A 352 -6.06 -14.12 18.37
C ILE A 352 -5.79 -15.62 18.48
N ASP A 353 -5.02 -16.16 17.56
CA ASP A 353 -4.60 -17.56 17.49
C ASP A 353 -3.30 -17.69 16.68
N TYR A 354 -2.99 -18.89 16.18
CA TYR A 354 -1.77 -19.23 15.47
C TYR A 354 -2.01 -19.55 13.99
N ARG A 355 -3.03 -18.96 13.35
CA ARG A 355 -3.33 -19.20 11.92
C ARG A 355 -2.35 -18.48 11.00
N GLY A 356 -1.82 -19.22 10.04
CA GLY A 356 -1.23 -18.69 8.81
C GLY A 356 -2.29 -18.47 7.73
N ALA A 357 -2.04 -17.57 6.77
CA ALA A 357 -2.96 -17.39 5.64
C ALA A 357 -2.89 -18.56 4.66
N ASP A 358 -3.92 -18.71 3.84
CA ASP A 358 -3.97 -19.77 2.85
C ASP A 358 -2.99 -19.45 1.71
N ILE A 359 -2.16 -20.40 1.30
CA ILE A 359 -1.03 -20.16 0.39
C ILE A 359 -1.35 -20.68 -1.01
N ASP A 360 -1.25 -19.82 -2.01
CA ASP A 360 -1.41 -20.18 -3.43
C ASP A 360 -0.10 -20.70 -4.03
N ARG A 361 0.96 -19.90 -3.92
CA ARG A 361 2.27 -20.18 -4.51
C ARG A 361 3.34 -19.33 -3.84
N ILE A 362 4.60 -19.66 -4.11
CA ILE A 362 5.73 -18.75 -3.88
C ILE A 362 6.43 -18.44 -5.20
N VAL A 363 7.03 -17.26 -5.30
CA VAL A 363 7.85 -16.83 -6.43
C VAL A 363 9.22 -16.44 -5.91
N VAL A 364 10.25 -17.10 -6.40
CA VAL A 364 11.65 -16.89 -5.99
C VAL A 364 12.36 -16.08 -7.05
N TYR A 365 12.82 -14.89 -6.70
CA TYR A 365 13.49 -13.97 -7.62
C TYR A 365 15.00 -14.24 -7.66
N PRO A 366 15.69 -13.85 -8.75
CA PRO A 366 17.15 -13.82 -8.78
C PRO A 366 17.72 -12.98 -7.62
N PRO A 367 18.96 -13.26 -7.17
CA PRO A 367 19.61 -12.41 -6.18
C PRO A 367 19.87 -11.01 -6.76
N GLU A 368 19.96 -10.00 -5.90
CA GLU A 368 20.41 -8.68 -6.32
C GLU A 368 21.88 -8.74 -6.79
N ASP A 369 22.14 -8.24 -8.00
CA ASP A 369 23.50 -8.03 -8.51
C ASP A 369 23.96 -6.64 -8.05
N TYR A 370 24.76 -6.60 -6.97
CA TYR A 370 25.39 -5.37 -6.47
C TYR A 370 26.60 -4.93 -7.28
#